data_AF-A0AAW0L3M2-F1
#
_entry.id   AF-A0AAW0L3M2-F1
#
_cell.length_a   1.000
_cell.length_b   1.000
_cell.length_c   1.000
_cell.angle_alpha   90.00
_cell.angle_beta   90.00
_cell.angle_gamma   90.00
#
_symmetry.space_group_name_H-M   'P 1'
#
loop_
_entity.id
_entity.type
_entity.pdbx_description
1 polymer ?
#
loop_
_entity_poly.entity_id
_entity_poly.type
_entity_poly.pdbx_seq_one_letter_code
_entity_poly.pdbx_strand_id
1 'polypeptide(L)'
;ITETVKGKLSLGAKVIQVGGVDKIFKQLFSVREGEKLLKASQCYISTTTGPIAGLLFVSTDKVAFCSERSIKISSQKGELIRAHYKVSHMVISISIYNN
;
A
#
# COMPACT_ATOMS: atom_id res chain seq x y z
N ILE A 1 -0.97 -19.98 -13.96
CA ILE A 1 -1.44 -18.58 -13.94
C ILE A 1 -1.05 -17.96 -12.60
N THR A 2 0.04 -17.18 -12.60
CA THR A 2 0.84 -16.78 -11.42
C THR A 2 0.09 -15.79 -10.51
N GLU A 3 0.19 -15.94 -9.19
CA GLU A 3 -0.45 -15.05 -8.19
C GLU A 3 -0.19 -13.55 -8.42
N THR A 4 0.95 -13.20 -9.03
CA THR A 4 1.34 -11.84 -9.43
C THR A 4 0.34 -11.18 -10.40
N VAL A 5 -0.22 -11.95 -11.34
CA VAL A 5 -1.20 -11.41 -12.30
C VAL A 5 -2.54 -11.13 -11.60
N LYS A 6 -2.95 -11.98 -10.66
CA LYS A 6 -4.19 -11.79 -9.88
C LYS A 6 -4.11 -10.57 -8.94
N GLY A 7 -2.96 -10.33 -8.30
CA GLY A 7 -2.72 -9.18 -7.42
C GLY A 7 -2.88 -7.84 -8.16
N LYS A 8 -2.14 -7.67 -9.27
CA LYS A 8 -2.20 -6.48 -10.14
C LYS A 8 -3.61 -6.20 -10.66
N LEU A 9 -4.32 -7.25 -11.09
CA LEU A 9 -5.70 -7.13 -11.54
C LEU A 9 -6.64 -6.67 -10.43
N SER A 10 -6.42 -7.08 -9.17
CA SER A 10 -7.33 -6.75 -8.07
C SER A 10 -7.25 -5.29 -7.60
N LEU A 11 -6.05 -4.76 -7.33
CA LEU A 11 -5.90 -3.37 -6.89
C LEU A 11 -6.12 -2.40 -8.06
N GLY A 12 -5.65 -2.74 -9.26
CA GLY A 12 -5.92 -1.98 -10.48
C GLY A 12 -7.42 -1.90 -10.81
N ALA A 13 -8.15 -3.01 -10.75
CA ALA A 13 -9.61 -2.99 -10.94
C ALA A 13 -10.31 -2.18 -9.84
N LYS A 14 -9.83 -2.26 -8.60
CA LYS A 14 -10.39 -1.47 -7.49
C LYS A 14 -10.16 0.04 -7.68
N VAL A 15 -9.01 0.45 -8.20
CA VAL A 15 -8.74 1.85 -8.58
C VAL A 15 -9.76 2.33 -9.61
N ILE A 16 -10.06 1.51 -10.62
CA ILE A 16 -11.06 1.83 -11.65
C ILE A 16 -12.47 1.92 -11.04
N GLN A 17 -12.87 0.91 -10.26
CA GLN A 17 -14.20 0.83 -9.64
C GLN A 17 -14.47 2.00 -8.69
N VAL A 18 -13.46 2.40 -7.90
CA VAL A 18 -13.56 3.52 -6.95
C VAL A 18 -13.42 4.87 -7.66
N GLY A 19 -12.98 4.90 -8.92
CA GLY A 19 -12.95 6.08 -9.76
C GLY A 19 -11.66 6.90 -9.66
N GLY A 20 -10.52 6.23 -9.47
CA GLY A 20 -9.18 6.83 -9.57
C GLY A 20 -8.29 6.66 -8.34
N VAL A 21 -7.02 7.02 -8.52
CA VAL A 21 -5.96 6.83 -7.49
C VAL A 21 -6.13 7.73 -6.26
N ASP A 22 -6.70 8.92 -6.42
CA ASP A 22 -7.00 9.83 -5.30
C ASP A 22 -8.10 9.26 -4.39
N LYS A 23 -9.19 8.76 -4.99
CA LYS A 23 -10.31 8.19 -4.23
C LYS A 23 -9.93 6.91 -3.52
N ILE A 24 -9.16 6.03 -4.17
CA ILE A 24 -8.69 4.81 -3.49
C ILE A 24 -7.70 5.13 -2.37
N PHE A 25 -6.86 6.17 -2.50
CA PHE A 25 -5.99 6.63 -1.41
C PHE A 25 -6.82 7.05 -0.19
N LYS A 26 -7.84 7.90 -0.39
CA LYS A 26 -8.78 8.35 0.66
C LYS A 26 -9.57 7.21 1.29
N GLN A 27 -9.89 6.16 0.54
CA GLN A 27 -10.58 4.99 1.06
C GLN A 27 -9.64 4.05 1.83
N LEU A 28 -8.38 3.92 1.41
CA LEU A 28 -7.42 3.01 2.01
C LEU A 28 -6.75 3.57 3.25
N PHE A 29 -6.60 4.89 3.33
CA PHE A 29 -5.92 5.61 4.40
C PHE A 29 -6.79 6.77 4.87
N SER A 30 -6.81 7.03 6.18
CA SER A 30 -7.48 8.21 6.72
C SER A 30 -6.75 9.47 6.24
N VAL A 31 -7.44 10.34 5.52
CA VAL A 31 -6.91 11.58 4.95
C VAL A 31 -7.39 12.77 5.80
N ARG A 32 -6.46 13.66 6.15
CA ARG A 32 -6.76 14.86 6.94
C ARG A 32 -7.43 15.91 6.08
N GLU A 33 -8.16 16.83 6.71
CA GLU A 33 -8.70 17.98 5.99
C GLU A 33 -7.55 18.78 5.38
N GLY A 34 -7.65 19.07 4.08
CA GLY A 34 -6.62 19.79 3.32
C GLY A 34 -5.46 18.93 2.79
N GLU A 35 -5.33 17.67 3.20
CA GLU A 35 -4.29 16.76 2.68
C GLU A 35 -4.53 16.42 1.20
N LYS A 36 -3.50 16.56 0.37
CA LYS A 36 -3.58 16.34 -1.08
C LYS A 36 -2.64 15.23 -1.50
N LEU A 37 -3.13 14.30 -2.32
CA LEU A 37 -2.29 13.32 -2.98
C LEU A 37 -1.43 14.00 -4.06
N LEU A 38 -0.11 13.84 -3.98
CA LEU A 38 0.86 14.42 -4.92
C LEU A 38 1.31 13.39 -5.95
N LYS A 39 1.55 12.15 -5.53
CA LYS A 39 2.03 11.09 -6.40
C LYS A 39 1.48 9.74 -5.99
N ALA A 40 1.20 8.90 -6.98
CA ALA A 40 1.07 7.46 -6.82
C ALA A 40 2.04 6.77 -7.79
N SER A 41 2.79 5.77 -7.32
CA SER A 41 3.71 5.00 -8.16
C SER A 41 3.74 3.54 -7.73
N GLN A 42 4.05 2.65 -8.68
CA GLN A 42 4.37 1.26 -8.35
C GLN A 42 5.64 1.21 -7.51
N CYS A 43 5.64 0.37 -6.47
CA CYS A 43 6.75 0.21 -5.55
C CYS A 43 6.81 -1.24 -5.07
N TYR A 44 8.01 -1.68 -4.69
CA TYR A 44 8.23 -2.98 -4.05
C TYR A 44 8.81 -2.74 -2.65
N ILE A 45 8.21 -3.36 -1.63
CA ILE A 45 8.79 -3.43 -0.29
C ILE A 45 9.56 -4.75 -0.17
N SER A 46 10.86 -4.65 0.08
CA SER A 46 11.69 -5.82 0.41
C SER A 46 11.31 -6.35 1.79
N THR A 47 10.98 -7.64 1.87
CA THR A 47 10.78 -8.35 3.14
C THR A 47 11.71 -9.56 3.21
N THR A 48 11.86 -10.15 4.40
CA THR A 48 12.62 -11.38 4.61
C THR A 48 12.09 -12.57 3.81
N THR A 49 10.82 -12.52 3.41
CA THR A 49 10.18 -13.56 2.57
C THR A 49 10.15 -13.20 1.07
N GLY A 50 10.81 -12.09 0.69
CA GLY A 50 10.88 -11.59 -0.67
C GLY A 50 10.18 -10.23 -0.86
N PRO A 51 10.28 -9.66 -2.07
CA PRO A 51 9.67 -8.37 -2.38
C PRO A 51 8.15 -8.46 -2.51
N ILE A 52 7.45 -7.46 -1.98
CA ILE A 52 6.00 -7.31 -2.06
C ILE A 52 5.68 -6.13 -2.98
N ALA A 53 5.00 -6.41 -4.10
CA ALA A 53 4.51 -5.39 -5.01
C ALA A 53 3.33 -4.60 -4.41
N GLY A 54 3.30 -3.29 -4.64
CA GLY A 54 2.27 -2.40 -4.15
C GLY A 54 2.26 -1.04 -4.82
N LEU A 55 1.36 -0.18 -4.34
CA LEU A 55 1.33 1.23 -4.67
C LEU A 55 1.88 2.04 -3.50
N LEU A 56 2.80 2.95 -3.82
CA LEU A 56 3.26 4.01 -2.95
C LEU A 56 2.48 5.28 -3.26
N PHE A 57 1.89 5.86 -2.23
CA PHE A 57 1.17 7.13 -2.26
C PHE A 57 1.98 8.16 -1.50
N VAL A 58 2.25 9.30 -2.13
CA VAL A 58 2.87 10.46 -1.50
C VAL A 58 1.83 11.56 -1.50
N SER A 59 1.48 12.03 -0.32
CA SER A 59 0.62 13.20 -0.11
C SER A 59 1.42 14.33 0.53
N THR A 60 0.78 15.47 0.72
CA THR A 60 1.34 16.61 1.47
C THR A 60 1.68 16.25 2.92
N ASP A 61 1.04 15.22 3.49
CA ASP A 61 1.10 14.94 4.94
C ASP A 61 1.72 13.59 5.29
N LYS A 62 1.68 12.63 4.36
CA LYS A 62 2.16 11.26 4.58
C LYS A 62 2.67 10.57 3.32
N VAL A 63 3.55 9.61 3.55
CA VAL A 63 3.88 8.56 2.60
C VAL A 63 3.20 7.28 3.07
N ALA A 64 2.47 6.63 2.16
CA ALA A 64 1.69 5.44 2.46
C ALA A 64 1.90 4.35 1.40
N PHE A 65 1.98 3.08 1.83
CA PHE A 65 2.11 1.93 0.95
C PHE A 65 0.94 0.97 1.12
N CYS A 66 0.43 0.42 0.02
CA CYS A 66 -0.56 -0.65 0.02
C CYS A 66 -0.14 -1.76 -0.94
N SER A 67 -0.07 -3.01 -0.45
CA SER A 67 0.26 -4.16 -1.28
C SER A 67 -0.84 -4.48 -2.31
N GLU A 68 -0.46 -4.87 -3.53
CA GLU A 68 -1.42 -5.25 -4.60
C GLU A 68 -2.22 -6.51 -4.24
N ARG A 69 -1.63 -7.39 -3.42
CA ARG A 69 -2.27 -8.62 -2.91
C ARG A 69 -2.33 -8.62 -1.40
N SER A 70 -3.32 -9.32 -0.86
CA SER A 70 -3.36 -9.69 0.54
C SER A 70 -2.24 -10.69 0.82
N ILE A 71 -1.48 -10.47 1.88
CA ILE A 71 -0.45 -11.40 2.36
C ILE A 71 -1.02 -12.24 3.51
N LYS A 72 -0.52 -13.47 3.66
CA LYS A 72 -0.81 -14.30 4.83
C LYS A 72 0.07 -13.83 5.97
N ILE A 73 -0.54 -13.50 7.10
CA ILE A 73 0.12 -13.04 8.32
C ILE A 73 -0.27 -14.03 9.42
N SER A 74 0.71 -14.52 10.17
CA SER A 74 0.45 -15.28 11.39
C SER A 74 0.06 -14.32 12.50
N SER A 75 -1.15 -14.48 13.04
CA SER A 75 -1.58 -13.83 14.27
C SER A 75 -0.74 -14.33 15.46
N GLN A 76 -0.65 -13.53 16.53
CA GLN A 76 -0.05 -13.95 17.80
C GLN A 76 -0.72 -15.22 18.39
N LYS A 77 -1.96 -15.52 17.98
CA LYS A 77 -2.68 -16.75 18.34
C LYS A 77 -2.41 -17.94 17.41
N GLY A 78 -1.50 -17.81 16.45
CA GLY A 78 -1.18 -18.87 15.48
C GLY A 78 -2.13 -18.99 14.28
N GLU A 79 -3.20 -18.19 14.24
CA GLU A 79 -4.13 -18.18 13.11
C GLU A 79 -3.53 -17.47 11.87
N LEU A 80 -3.73 -18.04 10.69
CA LEU A 80 -3.33 -17.43 9.42
C LEU A 80 -4.40 -16.48 8.91
N ILE A 81 -4.14 -15.17 9.00
CA ILE A 81 -5.04 -14.10 8.53
C ILE A 81 -4.53 -13.59 7.19
N ARG A 82 -5.45 -13.30 6.25
CA ARG A 82 -5.10 -12.59 5.00
C ARG A 82 -5.42 -11.11 5.15
N ALA A 83 -4.40 -10.26 5.04
CA ALA A 83 -4.58 -8.82 5.09
C ALA A 83 -3.64 -8.12 4.10
N HIS A 84 -3.99 -6.90 3.66
CA HIS A 84 -3.06 -6.07 2.89
C HIS A 84 -2.03 -5.48 3.84
N TYR A 85 -0.74 -5.53 3.44
CA TYR A 85 0.30 -4.84 4.19
C TYR A 85 0.16 -3.35 3.91
N LYS A 86 -0.18 -2.59 4.97
CA LYS A 86 -0.36 -1.13 4.92
C LYS A 86 0.63 -0.48 5.86
N VAL A 87 1.36 0.50 5.35
CA VAL A 87 2.25 1.35 6.14
C VAL A 87 1.87 2.79 5.85
N SER A 88 1.66 3.60 6.88
CA SER A 88 1.42 5.03 6.75
C SER A 88 2.25 5.76 7.79
N HIS A 89 3.17 6.62 7.36
CA HIS A 89 3.95 7.47 8.25
C HIS A 89 3.63 8.94 7.97
N MET A 90 3.24 9.67 9.01
CA MET A 90 3.11 11.13 8.96
C MET A 90 4.49 11.73 8.71
N VAL A 91 4.63 12.57 7.68
CA VAL A 91 5.93 13.15 7.33
C VAL A 91 6.29 14.21 8.37
N ILE A 92 7.21 13.87 9.28
CA ILE A 92 8.01 14.85 10.02
C ILE A 92 9.50 14.71 9.65
N SER A 93 9.96 13.50 9.31
CA SER A 93 11.26 13.22 8.69
C SER A 93 11.30 11.73 8.33
N ILE A 94 11.47 11.39 7.05
CA ILE A 94 11.78 10.02 6.64
C ILE A 94 13.28 9.98 6.33
N SER A 95 14.08 9.55 7.31
CA SER A 95 15.50 9.29 7.10
C SER A 95 15.64 7.90 6.45
N ILE A 96 15.93 7.87 5.15
CA ILE A 96 16.29 6.64 4.45
C ILE A 96 17.79 6.42 4.68
N TYR A 97 18.14 5.47 5.54
CA TYR A 97 19.51 4.98 5.64
C TYR A 97 19.76 3.99 4.50
N ASN A 98 20.64 4.35 3.57
CA ASN A 98 21.28 3.40 2.68
C ASN A 98 22.72 3.22 3.19
N ASN A 99 23.11 1.97 3.45
CA ASN A 99 24.47 1.58 3.78
C ASN A 99 25.18 1.11 2.50
#